data_AF-A0A0B6ZZL4-F1
#
_entry.id   AF-A0A0B6ZZL4-F1
#
_cell.length_a   1.000
_cell.length_b   1.000
_cell.length_c   1.000
_cell.angle_alpha   90.00
_cell.angle_beta   90.00
_cell.angle_gamma   90.00
#
_symmetry.space_group_name_H-M   'P 1'
#
loop_
_entity.id
_entity.type
_entity.pdbx_description
1 polymer ?
#
loop_
_entity_poly.entity_id
_entity_poly.type
_entity_poly.pdbx_seq_one_letter_code
_entity_poly.pdbx_strand_id
1 'polypeptide(L)'
;LFNHEDLGYVYDDFKIGGYDLEGLEKLIHERRSHHRLWAGFLLKGIKTSGSVNLTVCKGSECTSAGHFNLLGGPLEMPWSFSRLFKLDITWAIKNLGLYPENILDVDSGFKLKVDVRDVEGRSLPLTQVMPTPSIIFEPAQGAAEDVISTAIAGVGVRKNVIHLSASETENLREALRRVQDDTGSNGFQKIASYHGSPAQCQHNNHSVACCIHGMANFPQ
;
A
#
# COMPACT_ATOMS: atom_id res chain seq x y z
N LEU A 1 24.27 23.46 -8.04
CA LEU A 1 24.33 23.30 -9.50
C LEU A 1 23.15 22.42 -9.89
N PHE A 2 22.27 22.92 -10.75
CA PHE A 2 21.00 22.26 -11.09
C PHE A 2 20.96 21.78 -12.54
N ASN A 3 21.44 22.61 -13.48
CA ASN A 3 21.65 22.19 -14.85
C ASN A 3 23.04 21.56 -14.98
N HIS A 4 23.08 20.27 -15.31
CA HIS A 4 24.34 19.55 -15.48
C HIS A 4 24.99 19.84 -16.85
N GLU A 5 24.21 20.29 -17.83
CA GLU A 5 24.73 20.63 -19.16
C GLU A 5 25.73 21.79 -19.10
N ASP A 6 25.48 22.76 -18.21
CA ASP A 6 26.38 23.89 -17.95
C ASP A 6 27.75 23.45 -17.40
N LEU A 7 27.87 22.20 -16.93
CA LEU A 7 29.10 21.61 -16.39
C LEU A 7 29.93 20.87 -17.46
N GLY A 8 29.43 20.78 -18.69
CA GLY A 8 30.17 20.20 -19.81
C GLY A 8 30.28 18.67 -19.81
N TYR A 9 29.41 17.97 -19.09
CA TYR A 9 29.27 16.52 -19.17
C TYR A 9 27.84 16.11 -19.53
N VAL A 10 27.71 14.93 -20.14
CA VAL A 10 26.43 14.33 -20.53
C VAL A 10 26.34 12.91 -19.99
N TYR A 11 25.12 12.42 -19.81
CA TYR A 11 24.86 11.02 -19.48
C TYR A 11 24.55 10.24 -20.77
N ASP A 12 24.97 8.97 -20.83
CA ASP A 12 24.70 8.11 -21.98
C ASP A 12 23.20 7.85 -22.18
N ASP A 13 22.50 7.62 -21.06
CA ASP A 13 21.05 7.56 -21.01
C ASP A 13 20.49 8.05 -19.67
N PHE A 14 19.18 8.29 -19.64
CA PHE A 14 18.42 8.60 -18.44
C PHE A 14 17.47 7.44 -18.11
N LYS A 15 18.03 6.25 -17.88
CA LYS A 15 17.25 5.06 -17.50
C LYS A 15 17.55 4.60 -16.09
N ILE A 16 16.51 4.20 -15.37
CA ILE A 16 16.62 3.63 -14.03
C ILE A 16 15.90 2.28 -14.02
N GLY A 17 16.64 1.20 -13.76
CA GLY A 17 16.07 -0.14 -13.67
C GLY A 17 15.35 -0.61 -14.93
N GLY A 18 15.77 -0.15 -16.11
CA GLY A 18 15.17 -0.49 -17.41
C GLY A 18 14.04 0.42 -17.87
N TYR A 19 13.60 1.39 -17.04
CA TYR A 19 12.59 2.37 -17.40
C TYR A 19 13.24 3.65 -17.90
N ASP A 20 12.70 4.22 -18.98
CA ASP A 20 12.97 5.59 -19.40
C ASP A 20 12.15 6.59 -18.55
N LEU A 21 12.28 7.88 -18.86
CA LEU A 21 11.64 8.95 -18.09
C LEU A 21 10.11 8.84 -18.08
N GLU A 22 9.48 8.47 -19.21
CA GLU A 22 8.02 8.33 -19.29
C GLU A 22 7.54 7.08 -18.53
N GLY A 23 8.26 5.96 -18.65
CA GLY A 23 8.00 4.74 -17.90
C GLY A 23 8.12 4.95 -16.40
N LEU A 24 9.11 5.73 -15.94
CA LEU A 24 9.26 6.11 -14.53
C LEU A 24 8.09 6.95 -14.03
N GLU A 25 7.63 7.94 -14.80
CA GLU A 25 6.49 8.78 -14.39
C GLU A 25 5.21 7.95 -14.28
N LYS A 26 4.96 7.04 -15.24
CA LYS A 26 3.83 6.11 -15.18
C LYS A 26 3.90 5.21 -13.94
N LEU A 27 5.08 4.66 -13.63
CA LEU A 27 5.30 3.83 -12.44
C LEU A 27 5.09 4.63 -11.14
N ILE A 28 5.50 5.89 -11.10
CA ILE A 28 5.27 6.78 -9.95
C ILE A 28 3.76 7.02 -9.76
N HIS A 29 3.02 7.28 -10.84
CA HIS A 29 1.57 7.45 -10.78
C HIS A 29 0.83 6.20 -10.32
N GLU A 30 1.20 5.02 -10.85
CA GLU A 30 0.66 3.74 -10.39
C GLU A 30 0.93 3.51 -8.89
N ARG A 31 2.13 3.85 -8.42
CA ARG A 31 2.45 3.76 -6.98
C ARG A 31 1.68 4.76 -6.12
N ARG A 32 1.26 5.90 -6.67
CA ARG A 32 0.42 6.91 -5.98
C ARG A 32 -1.06 6.55 -5.96
N SER A 33 -1.52 5.64 -6.84
CA SER A 33 -2.91 5.17 -6.85
C SER A 33 -3.22 4.17 -5.72
N HIS A 34 -2.23 3.84 -4.90
CA HIS A 34 -2.36 2.94 -3.76
C HIS A 34 -2.03 3.71 -2.48
N HIS A 35 -2.71 3.35 -1.39
CA HIS A 35 -2.37 3.90 -0.08
C HIS A 35 -1.00 3.36 0.37
N ARG A 36 -0.30 4.13 1.21
CA ARG A 36 1.00 3.74 1.77
C ARG A 36 1.11 4.12 3.23
N LEU A 37 1.85 3.30 3.95
CA LEU A 37 2.26 3.54 5.32
C LEU A 37 3.78 3.75 5.35
N TRP A 38 4.18 4.88 5.92
CA TRP A 38 5.58 5.29 5.99
C TRP A 38 6.04 5.36 7.44
N ALA A 39 7.28 4.91 7.69
CA ALA A 39 8.05 5.31 8.86
C ALA A 39 8.82 6.60 8.52
N GLY A 40 8.53 7.68 9.23
CA GLY A 40 9.15 8.99 9.08
C GLY A 40 10.24 9.23 10.12
N PHE A 41 11.43 9.61 9.66
CA PHE A 41 12.62 9.81 10.48
C PHE A 41 13.14 11.24 10.34
N LEU A 42 13.33 11.95 11.47
CA LEU A 42 14.01 13.24 11.47
C LEU A 42 15.51 13.01 11.68
N LEU A 43 16.26 13.06 10.59
CA LEU A 43 17.69 12.71 10.58
C LEU A 43 18.57 13.91 10.92
N LYS A 44 19.66 13.64 11.63
CA LYS A 44 20.72 14.60 11.97
C LYS A 44 22.09 13.92 11.90
N GLY A 45 23.15 14.72 11.76
CA GLY A 45 24.52 14.22 11.82
C GLY A 45 24.82 13.58 13.18
N ILE A 46 25.38 12.37 13.15
CA ILE A 46 25.64 11.56 14.36
C ILE A 46 27.11 11.46 14.72
N LYS A 47 28.00 12.13 13.98
CA LYS A 47 29.46 12.15 14.19
C LYS A 47 30.15 10.78 14.07
N THR A 48 29.43 9.80 13.56
CA THR A 48 29.89 8.45 13.24
C THR A 48 29.04 7.92 12.08
N SER A 49 29.32 6.71 11.62
CA SER A 49 28.50 6.01 10.62
C SER A 49 27.79 4.83 11.26
N GLY A 50 26.64 4.45 10.72
CA GLY A 50 25.87 3.32 11.23
C GLY A 50 24.70 2.90 10.36
N SER A 51 24.12 1.76 10.71
CA SER A 51 22.91 1.19 10.10
C SER A 51 21.72 1.32 11.04
N VAL A 52 20.57 1.68 10.48
CA VAL A 52 19.28 1.75 11.17
C VAL A 52 18.40 0.63 10.63
N ASN A 53 18.07 -0.34 11.49
CA ASN A 53 17.23 -1.47 11.16
C ASN A 53 15.82 -1.27 11.72
N LEU A 54 14.81 -1.49 10.89
CA LEU A 54 13.41 -1.35 11.26
C LEU A 54 12.75 -2.72 11.33
N THR A 55 11.98 -2.93 12.39
CA THR A 55 11.16 -4.11 12.56
C THR A 55 9.77 -3.68 13.00
N VAL A 56 8.74 -4.13 12.29
CA VAL A 56 7.34 -3.93 12.68
C VAL A 56 6.88 -5.17 13.44
N CYS A 57 6.18 -4.98 14.55
CA CYS A 57 5.64 -6.07 15.35
C CYS A 57 4.15 -5.92 15.60
N LYS A 58 3.45 -7.06 15.69
CA LYS A 58 2.07 -7.23 16.15
C LYS A 58 2.10 -8.18 17.36
N GLY A 59 2.08 -7.63 18.57
CA GLY A 59 2.29 -8.44 19.78
C GLY A 59 3.69 -9.06 19.81
N SER A 60 3.77 -10.40 19.74
CA SER A 60 5.04 -11.15 19.70
C SER A 60 5.56 -11.41 18.28
N GLU A 61 4.70 -11.32 17.27
CA GLU A 61 5.08 -11.55 15.87
C GLU A 61 5.75 -10.30 15.31
N CYS A 62 6.91 -10.45 14.69
CA CYS A 62 7.70 -9.33 14.17
C CYS A 62 8.22 -9.65 12.76
N THR A 63 8.12 -8.65 11.87
CA THR A 63 8.63 -8.70 10.50
C THR A 63 9.61 -7.55 10.27
N SER A 64 10.77 -7.86 9.68
CA SER A 64 11.72 -6.81 9.26
C SER A 64 11.04 -5.89 8.27
N ALA A 65 11.13 -4.58 8.44
CA ALA A 65 10.48 -3.58 7.60
C ALA A 65 11.47 -2.81 6.71
N GLY A 66 12.75 -3.21 6.75
CA GLY A 66 13.83 -2.62 5.97
C GLY A 66 14.91 -2.00 6.85
N HIS A 67 15.89 -1.39 6.19
CA HIS A 67 16.99 -0.70 6.84
C HIS A 67 17.49 0.45 5.97
N PHE A 68 18.21 1.39 6.57
CA PHE A 68 18.95 2.43 5.86
C PHE A 68 20.26 2.75 6.60
N ASN A 69 21.20 3.34 5.89
CA ASN A 69 22.50 3.71 6.45
C ASN A 69 22.60 5.22 6.66
N LEU A 70 23.21 5.61 7.77
CA LEU A 70 23.59 6.99 8.07
C LEU A 70 25.10 7.07 8.03
N LEU A 71 25.61 7.94 7.15
CA LEU A 71 27.02 8.21 7.01
C LEU A 71 27.36 9.47 7.79
N GLY A 72 28.49 9.43 8.48
CA GLY A 72 29.00 10.53 9.28
C GLY A 72 30.39 10.19 9.81
N GLY A 73 31.10 11.22 10.28
CA GLY A 73 32.44 11.06 10.82
C GLY A 73 32.73 12.06 11.93
N PRO A 74 33.84 11.89 12.67
CA PRO A 74 34.15 12.75 13.81
C PRO A 74 34.29 14.24 13.43
N LEU A 75 34.74 14.51 12.20
CA LEU A 75 34.98 15.86 11.66
C LEU A 75 33.79 16.42 10.87
N GLU A 76 32.68 15.69 10.81
CA GLU A 76 31.47 16.12 10.09
C GLU A 76 30.95 17.45 10.64
N MET A 77 30.56 18.38 9.77
CA MET A 77 29.86 19.59 10.21
C MET A 77 28.43 19.24 10.62
N PRO A 78 27.89 19.79 11.73
CA PRO A 78 26.52 19.50 12.17
C PRO A 78 25.50 19.80 11.07
N TRP A 79 24.57 18.88 10.86
CA TRP A 79 23.44 19.05 9.95
C TRP A 79 22.20 18.34 10.50
N SER A 80 21.05 18.75 9.98
CA SER A 80 19.78 18.05 10.16
C SER A 80 18.94 18.19 8.90
N PHE A 81 18.12 17.18 8.62
CA PHE A 81 17.13 17.29 7.57
C PHE A 81 16.00 18.23 8.04
N SER A 82 15.53 19.09 7.14
CA SER A 82 14.38 19.96 7.39
C SER A 82 13.04 19.22 7.30
N ARG A 83 13.04 17.99 6.76
CA ARG A 83 11.86 17.15 6.55
C ARG A 83 12.17 15.71 6.95
N LEU A 84 11.11 14.95 7.19
CA LEU A 84 11.21 13.54 7.51
C LEU A 84 11.69 12.75 6.28
N PHE A 85 12.74 11.95 6.48
CA PHE A 85 13.05 10.84 5.58
C PHE A 85 11.98 9.76 5.76
N LYS A 86 11.36 9.31 4.67
CA LYS A 86 10.27 8.32 4.71
C LYS A 86 10.76 6.98 4.19
N LEU A 87 10.54 5.91 4.95
CA LEU A 87 10.74 4.53 4.52
C LEU A 87 9.39 3.81 4.43
N ASP A 88 9.12 3.14 3.31
CA ASP A 88 7.86 2.43 3.08
C ASP A 88 7.81 1.15 3.93
N ILE A 89 6.81 1.06 4.80
CA ILE A 89 6.56 -0.08 5.69
C ILE A 89 5.23 -0.78 5.38
N THR A 90 4.55 -0.40 4.29
CA THR A 90 3.24 -0.91 3.88
C THR A 90 3.24 -2.43 3.76
N TRP A 91 4.27 -2.98 3.12
CA TRP A 91 4.41 -4.41 2.89
C TRP A 91 4.60 -5.20 4.20
N ALA A 92 5.40 -4.68 5.14
CA ALA A 92 5.68 -5.34 6.41
C ALA A 92 4.42 -5.36 7.30
N ILE A 93 3.62 -4.30 7.25
CA ILE A 93 2.32 -4.22 7.92
C ILE A 93 1.33 -5.21 7.30
N LYS A 94 1.25 -5.27 5.96
CA LYS A 94 0.38 -6.21 5.24
C LYS A 94 0.72 -7.67 5.59
N ASN A 95 2.00 -8.01 5.71
CA ASN A 95 2.44 -9.35 6.09
C ASN A 95 1.97 -9.79 7.48
N LEU A 96 1.75 -8.85 8.40
CA LEU A 96 1.22 -9.10 9.75
C LEU A 96 -0.32 -9.09 9.81
N GLY A 97 -0.99 -9.01 8.65
CA GLY A 97 -2.45 -8.89 8.56
C GLY A 97 -2.99 -7.64 9.24
N LEU A 98 -2.19 -6.57 9.29
CA LEU A 98 -2.59 -5.26 9.76
C LEU A 98 -2.99 -4.38 8.56
N TYR A 99 -3.86 -3.42 8.80
CA TYR A 99 -4.37 -2.49 7.80
C TYR A 99 -4.32 -1.06 8.33
N PRO A 100 -4.23 -0.01 7.48
CA PRO A 100 -4.12 1.37 7.93
C PRO A 100 -5.18 1.80 8.95
N GLU A 101 -6.37 1.22 8.87
CA GLU A 101 -7.51 1.52 9.74
C GLU A 101 -7.31 0.98 11.16
N ASN A 102 -6.57 -0.13 11.32
CA ASN A 102 -6.40 -0.79 12.61
C ASN A 102 -5.05 -0.52 13.30
N ILE A 103 -4.05 0.05 12.61
CA ILE A 103 -2.74 0.30 13.22
C ILE A 103 -2.76 1.39 14.29
N LEU A 104 -3.76 2.27 14.28
CA LEU A 104 -3.93 3.35 15.26
C LEU A 104 -4.71 2.89 16.50
N ASP A 105 -5.32 1.71 16.44
CA ASP A 105 -6.05 1.16 17.58
C ASP A 105 -5.05 0.74 18.67
N VAL A 106 -5.35 1.13 19.91
CA VAL A 106 -4.51 0.79 21.09
C VAL A 106 -4.36 -0.74 21.24
N ASP A 107 -5.39 -1.48 20.85
CA ASP A 107 -5.47 -2.94 20.94
C ASP A 107 -4.83 -3.67 19.75
N SER A 108 -4.37 -2.94 18.72
CA SER A 108 -3.75 -3.54 17.53
C SER A 108 -2.45 -4.30 17.84
N GLY A 109 -1.83 -3.98 18.98
CA GLY A 109 -0.53 -4.52 19.37
C GLY A 109 0.61 -4.07 18.45
N PHE A 110 0.38 -3.08 17.58
CA PHE A 110 1.36 -2.55 16.65
C PHE A 110 2.49 -1.83 17.39
N LYS A 111 3.74 -2.21 17.07
CA LYS A 111 4.94 -1.53 17.58
C LYS A 111 6.00 -1.45 16.48
N LEU A 112 6.51 -0.24 16.24
CA LEU A 112 7.70 -0.02 15.43
C LEU A 112 8.94 -0.10 16.32
N LYS A 113 9.79 -1.10 16.08
CA LYS A 113 11.11 -1.24 16.72
C LYS A 113 12.18 -0.70 15.79
N VAL A 114 13.04 0.15 16.32
CA VAL A 114 14.18 0.72 15.59
C VAL A 114 15.45 0.40 16.36
N ASP A 115 16.33 -0.35 15.71
CA ASP A 115 17.66 -0.71 16.22
C ASP A 115 18.72 0.05 15.43
N VAL A 116 19.58 0.80 16.12
CA VAL A 116 20.68 1.54 15.49
C VAL A 116 21.99 0.93 15.93
N ARG A 117 22.85 0.63 14.95
CA ARG A 117 24.19 0.10 15.18
C ARG A 117 25.22 0.93 14.46
N ASP A 118 26.36 1.19 15.09
CA ASP A 118 27.50 1.78 14.41
C ASP A 118 28.20 0.78 13.48
N VAL A 119 29.23 1.25 12.76
CA VAL A 119 30.02 0.40 11.86
C VAL A 119 30.80 -0.70 12.59
N GLU A 120 31.04 -0.57 13.90
CA GLU A 120 31.62 -1.61 14.74
C GLU A 120 30.58 -2.59 15.30
N GLY A 121 29.29 -2.40 15.00
CA GLY A 121 28.18 -3.23 15.44
C GLY A 121 27.68 -2.94 16.86
N ARG A 122 28.15 -1.87 17.50
CA ARG A 122 27.69 -1.44 18.83
C ARG A 122 26.33 -0.75 18.72
N SER A 123 25.45 -1.03 19.67
CA SER A 123 24.13 -0.39 19.72
C SER A 123 24.26 1.07 20.13
N LEU A 124 23.63 1.97 19.37
CA LEU A 124 23.56 3.40 19.67
C LEU A 124 22.18 3.74 20.24
N PRO A 125 22.10 4.54 21.32
CA PRO A 125 20.81 5.02 21.83
C PRO A 125 20.07 5.81 20.76
N LEU A 126 18.79 5.47 20.53
CA LEU A 126 17.98 6.13 19.49
C LEU A 126 17.96 7.66 19.65
N THR A 127 17.84 8.16 20.89
CA THR A 127 17.80 9.60 21.20
C THR A 127 19.06 10.37 20.79
N GLN A 128 20.20 9.69 20.73
CA GLN A 128 21.46 10.28 20.23
C GLN A 128 21.40 10.46 18.72
N VAL A 129 20.71 9.56 18.02
CA VAL A 129 20.68 9.46 16.55
C VAL A 129 19.53 10.29 15.98
N MET A 130 18.32 10.16 16.53
CA MET A 130 17.11 10.79 16.02
C MET A 130 15.99 10.86 17.08
N PRO A 131 15.02 11.78 16.94
CA PRO A 131 13.78 11.73 17.71
C PRO A 131 12.95 10.47 17.40
N THR A 132 11.91 10.25 18.21
CA THR A 132 10.96 9.16 17.98
C THR A 132 10.39 9.21 16.56
N PRO A 133 10.50 8.12 15.78
CA PRO A 133 9.95 8.06 14.43
C PRO A 133 8.43 8.21 14.42
N SER A 134 7.90 8.75 13.33
CA SER A 134 6.46 8.92 13.11
C SER A 134 5.93 7.85 12.17
N ILE A 135 4.68 7.42 12.35
CA ILE A 135 3.95 6.63 11.35
C ILE A 135 3.08 7.59 10.55
N ILE A 136 3.17 7.52 9.22
CA ILE A 136 2.47 8.44 8.32
C ILE A 136 1.66 7.60 7.35
N PHE A 137 0.33 7.79 7.39
CA PHE A 137 -0.57 7.28 6.37
C PHE A 137 -0.65 8.27 5.20
N GLU A 138 -0.45 7.76 4.00
CA GLU A 138 -0.65 8.48 2.76
C GLU A 138 -1.79 7.81 1.99
N PRO A 139 -2.94 8.47 1.81
CA PRO A 139 -4.06 7.89 1.10
C PRO A 139 -3.75 7.76 -0.39
N ALA A 140 -4.47 6.86 -1.07
CA ALA A 140 -4.42 6.77 -2.52
C ALA A 140 -4.89 8.09 -3.16
N GLN A 141 -4.16 8.56 -4.17
CA GLN A 141 -4.52 9.80 -4.85
C GLN A 141 -5.89 9.65 -5.55
N GLY A 142 -6.87 10.46 -5.13
CA GLY A 142 -8.25 10.43 -5.64
C GLY A 142 -9.25 9.64 -4.80
N ALA A 143 -8.83 9.03 -3.68
CA ALA A 143 -9.73 8.40 -2.74
C ALA A 143 -10.35 9.47 -1.80
N ALA A 144 -11.67 9.64 -1.84
CA ALA A 144 -12.43 10.22 -0.74
C ALA A 144 -13.02 9.06 0.07
N GLU A 145 -12.78 9.01 1.38
CA GLU A 145 -13.32 7.92 2.20
C GLU A 145 -14.80 8.19 2.54
N ASP A 146 -15.69 7.33 2.04
CA ASP A 146 -17.06 7.24 2.55
C ASP A 146 -17.04 6.43 3.85
N VAL A 147 -17.21 7.13 4.98
CA VAL A 147 -17.31 6.57 6.33
C VAL A 147 -18.36 5.45 6.35
N ILE A 148 -18.02 4.23 6.82
CA ILE A 148 -18.92 3.36 7.60
C ILE A 148 -18.15 2.21 8.27
N SER A 149 -18.51 2.04 9.55
CA SER A 149 -18.20 1.00 10.52
C SER A 149 -18.43 -0.44 10.04
N THR A 150 -17.51 -1.34 10.38
CA THR A 150 -17.73 -2.79 10.42
C THR A 150 -19.02 -3.11 11.17
N ALA A 151 -19.94 -3.81 10.50
CA ALA A 151 -21.26 -4.24 10.97
C ALA A 151 -22.36 -3.15 11.06
N ILE A 152 -22.86 -2.71 9.90
CA ILE A 152 -24.28 -2.35 9.82
C ILE A 152 -25.05 -3.66 9.74
N ALA A 153 -25.74 -4.01 10.84
CA ALA A 153 -26.67 -5.12 10.86
C ALA A 153 -27.73 -4.93 9.75
N GLY A 154 -27.76 -5.84 8.79
CA GLY A 154 -28.94 -6.10 7.97
C GLY A 154 -28.96 -5.62 6.51
N VAL A 155 -28.02 -4.78 6.04
CA VAL A 155 -28.01 -4.35 4.62
C VAL A 155 -26.58 -4.22 4.10
N GLY A 156 -26.25 -4.95 3.02
CA GLY A 156 -25.01 -4.75 2.28
C GLY A 156 -25.02 -3.39 1.58
N VAL A 157 -24.14 -2.48 1.99
CA VAL A 157 -24.04 -1.13 1.40
C VAL A 157 -23.21 -1.19 0.11
N ARG A 158 -23.72 -0.61 -0.98
CA ARG A 158 -22.95 -0.42 -2.23
C ARG A 158 -22.32 0.97 -2.20
N LYS A 159 -20.99 1.04 -2.31
CA LYS A 159 -20.21 2.28 -2.35
C LYS A 159 -19.71 2.58 -3.76
N ASN A 160 -19.29 3.83 -3.98
CA ASN A 160 -18.52 4.17 -5.17
C ASN A 160 -17.16 3.43 -5.12
N VAL A 161 -16.77 2.81 -6.22
CA VAL A 161 -15.51 2.05 -6.33
C VAL A 161 -14.27 2.90 -6.05
N ILE A 162 -14.33 4.21 -6.27
CA ILE A 162 -13.22 5.14 -5.98
C ILE A 162 -13.04 5.43 -4.48
N HIS A 163 -14.02 5.05 -3.64
CA HIS A 163 -14.06 5.36 -2.21
C HIS A 163 -13.86 4.12 -1.32
N LEU A 164 -13.50 2.98 -1.90
CA LEU A 164 -13.29 1.74 -1.14
C LEU A 164 -12.03 1.85 -0.29
N SER A 165 -12.14 1.42 0.97
CA SER A 165 -10.97 1.31 1.85
C SER A 165 -10.02 0.20 1.39
N ALA A 166 -8.82 0.17 1.98
CA ALA A 166 -7.83 -0.88 1.74
C ALA A 166 -8.38 -2.27 2.09
N SER A 167 -8.99 -2.35 3.28
CA SER A 167 -9.59 -3.56 3.81
C SER A 167 -10.82 -4.00 3.01
N GLU A 168 -11.69 -3.07 2.60
CA GLU A 168 -12.85 -3.36 1.74
C GLU A 168 -12.41 -3.90 0.37
N THR A 169 -11.40 -3.27 -0.25
CA THR A 169 -10.89 -3.70 -1.56
C THR A 169 -10.29 -5.10 -1.51
N GLU A 170 -9.49 -5.41 -0.50
CA GLU A 170 -8.92 -6.75 -0.33
C GLU A 170 -10.02 -7.78 -0.03
N ASN A 171 -11.00 -7.42 0.83
CA ASN A 171 -12.14 -8.29 1.13
C ASN A 171 -12.97 -8.62 -0.12
N LEU A 172 -13.25 -7.62 -0.95
CA LEU A 172 -13.99 -7.80 -2.22
C LEU A 172 -13.20 -8.65 -3.22
N ARG A 173 -11.88 -8.46 -3.31
CA ARG A 173 -11.01 -9.29 -4.17
C ARG A 173 -11.03 -10.75 -3.74
N GLU A 174 -10.92 -11.01 -2.45
CA GLU A 174 -10.95 -12.37 -1.91
C GLU A 174 -12.34 -13.00 -2.01
N ALA A 175 -13.40 -12.24 -1.75
CA ALA A 175 -14.77 -12.69 -1.97
C ALA A 175 -15.02 -13.06 -3.43
N LEU A 176 -14.58 -12.22 -4.38
CA LEU A 176 -14.72 -12.50 -5.80
C LEU A 176 -13.94 -13.76 -6.22
N ARG A 177 -12.70 -13.94 -5.74
CA ARG A 177 -11.91 -15.15 -5.99
C ARG A 177 -12.65 -16.41 -5.54
N ARG A 178 -13.20 -16.42 -4.32
CA ARG A 178 -14.00 -17.55 -3.82
C ARG A 178 -15.24 -17.83 -4.67
N VAL A 179 -15.92 -16.80 -5.16
CA VAL A 179 -17.07 -16.98 -6.07
C VAL A 179 -16.63 -17.49 -7.44
N GLN A 180 -15.46 -17.08 -7.93
CA GLN A 180 -14.87 -17.58 -9.17
C GLN A 180 -14.45 -19.06 -9.08
N ASP A 181 -13.94 -19.48 -7.92
CA ASP A 181 -13.52 -20.86 -7.67
C ASP A 181 -14.70 -21.79 -7.34
N ASP A 182 -15.85 -21.24 -6.93
CA ASP A 182 -17.07 -22.01 -6.70
C ASP A 182 -17.64 -22.53 -8.05
N THR A 183 -17.74 -23.86 -8.15
CA THR A 183 -18.30 -24.58 -9.31
C THR A 183 -19.77 -24.96 -9.10
N GLY A 184 -20.35 -24.64 -7.94
CA GLY A 184 -21.73 -24.89 -7.58
C GLY A 184 -22.72 -23.91 -8.21
N SER A 185 -23.97 -23.96 -7.75
CA SER A 185 -25.06 -23.17 -8.30
C SER A 185 -24.94 -21.65 -8.08
N ASN A 186 -24.13 -21.25 -7.09
CA ASN A 186 -23.85 -19.86 -6.75
C ASN A 186 -22.45 -19.41 -7.20
N GLY A 187 -21.77 -20.25 -7.98
CA GLY A 187 -20.48 -19.93 -8.57
C GLY A 187 -20.57 -18.87 -9.66
N PHE A 188 -19.43 -18.23 -9.93
CA PHE A 188 -19.32 -17.15 -10.91
C PHE A 188 -19.86 -17.56 -12.28
N GLN A 189 -19.50 -18.75 -12.76
CA GLN A 189 -19.95 -19.26 -14.06
C GLN A 189 -21.46 -19.44 -14.12
N LYS A 190 -22.07 -19.96 -13.04
CA LYS A 190 -23.51 -20.17 -13.00
C LYS A 190 -24.27 -18.84 -12.92
N ILE A 191 -23.80 -17.89 -12.12
CA ILE A 191 -24.38 -16.54 -12.04
C ILE A 191 -24.25 -15.81 -13.38
N ALA A 192 -23.06 -15.82 -13.99
CA ALA A 192 -22.80 -15.18 -15.27
C ALA A 192 -23.65 -15.77 -16.42
N SER A 193 -23.98 -17.06 -16.35
CA SER A 193 -24.80 -17.73 -17.37
C SER A 193 -26.20 -17.15 -17.54
N TYR A 194 -26.77 -16.53 -16.49
CA TYR A 194 -28.04 -15.80 -16.60
C TYR A 194 -27.97 -14.63 -17.58
N HIS A 195 -26.79 -14.03 -17.77
CA HIS A 195 -26.63 -12.87 -18.64
C HIS A 195 -26.61 -13.22 -20.13
N GLY A 196 -26.10 -14.39 -20.50
CA GLY A 196 -25.97 -14.71 -21.92
C GLY A 196 -25.64 -16.16 -22.24
N SER A 197 -24.47 -16.62 -21.83
CA SER A 197 -23.95 -17.94 -22.23
C SER A 197 -23.35 -18.71 -21.05
N PRO A 198 -23.69 -20.00 -20.88
CA PRO A 198 -24.72 -20.74 -21.60
C PRO A 198 -26.13 -20.24 -21.25
N ALA A 199 -27.02 -20.20 -22.24
CA ALA A 199 -28.40 -19.73 -22.07
C ALA A 199 -29.15 -20.54 -20.99
N GLN A 200 -29.73 -19.84 -20.01
CA GLN A 200 -30.49 -20.44 -18.91
C GLN A 200 -32.02 -20.44 -19.13
N CYS A 201 -32.50 -19.76 -20.18
CA CYS A 201 -33.93 -19.61 -20.47
C CYS A 201 -34.30 -20.24 -21.83
N GLN A 202 -35.60 -20.50 -22.02
CA GLN A 202 -36.14 -21.00 -23.29
C GLN A 202 -37.33 -20.16 -23.74
N HIS A 203 -37.41 -19.92 -25.05
CA HIS A 203 -38.55 -19.30 -25.71
C HIS A 203 -38.87 -20.07 -26.99
N ASN A 204 -40.12 -20.55 -27.14
CA ASN A 204 -40.56 -21.36 -28.29
C ASN A 204 -39.60 -22.52 -28.63
N ASN A 205 -39.18 -23.30 -27.63
CA ASN A 205 -38.20 -24.39 -27.74
C ASN A 205 -36.78 -23.99 -28.21
N HIS A 206 -36.45 -22.70 -28.24
CA HIS A 206 -35.10 -22.22 -28.48
C HIS A 206 -34.45 -21.72 -27.19
N SER A 207 -33.19 -22.08 -26.98
CA SER A 207 -32.38 -21.54 -25.88
C SER A 207 -32.10 -20.06 -26.09
N VAL A 208 -32.43 -19.24 -25.09
CA VAL A 208 -32.26 -17.78 -25.11
C VAL A 208 -31.61 -17.28 -23.81
N ALA A 209 -30.92 -16.14 -23.88
CA ALA A 209 -30.43 -15.45 -22.70
C ALA A 209 -31.59 -15.02 -21.79
N CYS A 210 -31.40 -15.06 -20.47
CA CYS A 210 -32.44 -14.61 -19.54
C CYS A 210 -32.46 -13.09 -19.36
N CYS A 211 -31.43 -12.39 -19.82
CA CYS A 211 -31.33 -10.95 -19.68
C CYS A 211 -32.44 -10.21 -20.44
N ILE A 212 -33.04 -9.25 -19.74
CA ILE A 212 -34.04 -8.35 -20.27
C ILE A 212 -33.35 -7.05 -20.66
N HIS A 213 -33.28 -6.77 -21.96
CA HIS A 213 -32.82 -5.50 -22.52
C HIS A 213 -33.91 -4.91 -23.42
N GLY A 214 -34.02 -3.58 -23.47
CA GLY A 214 -34.94 -2.90 -24.38
C GLY A 214 -36.45 -3.08 -24.06
N MET A 215 -36.78 -3.61 -22.89
CA MET A 215 -38.17 -3.76 -22.41
C MET A 215 -38.41 -2.92 -21.16
N ALA A 216 -39.67 -2.58 -20.88
CA ALA A 216 -40.06 -1.76 -19.73
C ALA A 216 -39.71 -2.37 -18.36
N ASN A 217 -39.44 -3.68 -18.30
CA ASN A 217 -39.01 -4.35 -17.07
C ASN A 217 -37.52 -4.11 -16.73
N PHE A 218 -36.72 -3.50 -17.60
CA PHE A 218 -35.39 -2.98 -17.22
C PHE A 218 -35.56 -1.61 -16.56
N PRO A 219 -35.03 -1.34 -15.34
CA PRO A 219 -33.90 -2.00 -14.67
C PRO A 219 -34.26 -2.80 -13.39
N GLN A 220 -35.38 -3.54 -13.37
CA GLN A 220 -35.88 -4.23 -12.16
C GLN A 220 -34.85 -5.12 -11.46
#